data_AF-A0A7X9AUY1-F1
#
_entry.id   AF-A0A7X9AUY1-F1
#
_cell.length_a   1.000
_cell.length_b   1.000
_cell.length_c   1.000
_cell.angle_alpha   90.00
_cell.angle_beta   90.00
_cell.angle_gamma   90.00
#
_symmetry.space_group_name_H-M   'P 1'
#
loop_
_entity.id
_entity.type
_entity.pdbx_description
1 polymer ?
#
loop_
_entity_poly.entity_id
_entity_poly.type
_entity_poly.pdbx_seq_one_letter_code
_entity_poly.pdbx_strand_id
1 'polypeptide(L)'
;MKKAPSTGKTGLRAEALALLKDLRTIISESSPGRMLPSEWTLARKYNISRNTVAKTLKILVDEGLIERQVGRGTLVKGKSVITFLLPCPDFLSSHLDSACIMRDQMQGAMTAARERNLGFEMIAVSPTNDPNQIDFSQLGHINAGSMVILGNWFRKTFPLLFERQAQVAMITKGVFPYGYAQYAKTWHRLNIDCNQGVTAALDLLVRQGCRKIILIGQYIAEARHPVASAYQKYMAKKGMPAKILELHYEDDESIITLPPNIIRHRFSQF
;
A
#
# COMPACT_ATOMS: atom_id res chain seq x y z
N MET A 1 -63.80 27.55 -11.71
CA MET A 1 -62.47 27.93 -12.22
C MET A 1 -61.41 27.01 -11.60
N LYS A 2 -60.72 26.21 -12.41
CA LYS A 2 -59.64 25.31 -11.97
C LYS A 2 -58.36 26.13 -11.74
N LYS A 3 -57.71 25.96 -10.59
CA LYS A 3 -56.40 26.55 -10.26
C LYS A 3 -55.33 25.74 -10.99
N ALA A 4 -54.53 26.40 -11.83
CA ALA A 4 -53.41 25.77 -12.54
C ALA A 4 -52.28 25.36 -11.56
N PRO A 5 -51.57 24.25 -11.80
CA PRO A 5 -50.46 23.84 -10.97
C PRO A 5 -49.21 24.64 -11.32
N SER A 6 -48.60 25.29 -10.33
CA SER A 6 -47.32 25.99 -10.48
C SER A 6 -46.19 24.97 -10.60
N THR A 7 -45.70 24.74 -11.82
CA THR A 7 -44.47 24.01 -12.09
C THR A 7 -43.26 24.85 -11.71
N GLY A 8 -42.86 24.79 -10.44
CA GLY A 8 -41.61 25.38 -9.95
C GLY A 8 -40.43 24.48 -10.25
N LYS A 9 -39.76 24.70 -11.40
CA LYS A 9 -38.36 24.28 -11.57
C LYS A 9 -37.48 25.16 -10.67
N THR A 10 -37.32 24.76 -9.42
CA THR A 10 -36.41 25.42 -8.46
C THR A 10 -34.96 25.11 -8.84
N GLY A 11 -34.29 26.06 -9.49
CA GLY A 11 -32.83 26.08 -9.53
C GLY A 11 -32.28 26.18 -8.10
N LEU A 12 -31.29 25.36 -7.76
CA LEU A 12 -30.59 25.49 -6.48
C LEU A 12 -29.90 26.86 -6.41
N ARG A 13 -29.97 27.52 -5.24
CA ARG A 13 -29.20 28.76 -4.98
C ARG A 13 -27.70 28.52 -5.15
N ALA A 14 -26.94 29.55 -5.51
CA ALA A 14 -25.52 29.46 -5.85
C ALA A 14 -24.69 28.77 -4.75
N GLU A 15 -24.97 29.06 -3.47
CA GLU A 15 -24.27 28.48 -2.33
C GLU A 15 -24.58 26.99 -2.15
N ALA A 16 -25.80 26.57 -2.48
CA ALA A 16 -26.18 25.15 -2.43
C ALA A 16 -25.53 24.35 -3.57
N LEU A 17 -25.34 24.97 -4.74
CA LEU A 17 -24.56 24.39 -5.85
C LEU A 17 -23.07 24.29 -5.49
N ALA A 18 -22.51 25.31 -4.84
CA ALA A 18 -21.13 25.29 -4.35
C ALA A 18 -20.93 24.16 -3.32
N LEU A 19 -21.83 24.03 -2.35
CA LEU A 19 -21.81 22.90 -1.40
C LEU A 19 -21.88 21.54 -2.12
N LEU A 20 -22.79 21.38 -3.08
CA LEU A 20 -22.95 20.12 -3.81
C LEU A 20 -21.68 19.76 -4.59
N LYS A 21 -21.08 20.74 -5.28
CA LYS A 21 -19.82 20.57 -6.02
C LYS A 21 -18.70 20.15 -5.09
N ASP A 22 -18.50 20.87 -4.00
CA ASP A 22 -17.43 20.59 -3.05
C ASP A 22 -17.59 19.22 -2.38
N LEU A 23 -18.82 18.86 -2.00
CA LEU A 23 -19.09 17.53 -1.43
C LEU A 23 -18.80 16.42 -2.44
N ARG A 24 -19.15 16.58 -3.72
CA ARG A 24 -18.80 15.59 -4.75
C ARG A 24 -17.29 15.42 -4.88
N THR A 25 -16.52 16.51 -4.88
CA THR A 25 -15.04 16.44 -4.87
C THR A 25 -14.53 15.70 -3.65
N ILE A 26 -15.01 16.07 -2.44
CA ILE A 26 -14.61 15.39 -1.21
C ILE A 26 -14.94 13.89 -1.28
N ILE A 27 -16.14 13.54 -1.75
CA ILE A 27 -16.56 12.14 -1.88
C ILE A 27 -15.65 11.38 -2.84
N SER A 28 -15.34 11.94 -4.02
CA SER A 28 -14.46 11.28 -5.00
C SER A 28 -13.04 11.07 -4.49
N GLU A 29 -12.58 11.91 -3.57
CA GLU A 29 -11.25 11.82 -2.95
C GLU A 29 -11.26 11.02 -1.63
N SER A 30 -12.41 10.48 -1.25
CA SER A 30 -12.61 9.80 0.02
C SER A 30 -12.79 8.31 -0.16
N SER A 31 -12.20 7.55 0.77
CA SER A 31 -12.51 6.12 0.87
C SER A 31 -13.94 5.90 1.36
N PRO A 32 -14.62 4.83 0.89
CA PRO A 32 -15.92 4.44 1.41
C PRO A 32 -15.91 4.27 2.93
N GLY A 33 -16.98 4.70 3.58
CA GLY A 33 -17.10 4.74 5.04
C GLY A 33 -16.50 5.98 5.70
N ARG A 34 -15.84 6.90 4.97
CA ARG A 34 -15.38 8.18 5.54
C ARG A 34 -16.57 9.02 6.00
N MET A 35 -16.51 9.56 7.21
CA MET A 35 -17.50 10.53 7.70
C MET A 35 -17.34 11.87 6.99
N LEU A 36 -18.46 12.44 6.55
CA LEU A 36 -18.54 13.80 6.06
C LEU A 36 -18.72 14.79 7.22
N PRO A 37 -18.38 16.08 7.01
CA PRO A 37 -18.65 17.11 8.00
C PRO A 37 -20.13 17.16 8.39
N SER A 38 -20.41 17.48 9.66
CA SER A 38 -21.78 17.55 10.16
C SER A 38 -22.62 18.61 9.41
N GLU A 39 -23.94 18.43 9.40
CA GLU A 39 -24.85 19.42 8.80
C GLU A 39 -24.64 20.83 9.37
N TRP A 40 -24.32 20.93 10.67
CA TRP A 40 -24.01 22.19 11.34
C TRP A 40 -22.74 22.84 10.82
N THR A 41 -21.68 22.03 10.66
CA THR A 41 -20.40 22.49 10.10
C THR A 41 -20.58 22.99 8.68
N LEU A 42 -21.34 22.26 7.85
CA LEU A 42 -21.65 22.65 6.47
C LEU A 42 -22.52 23.91 6.41
N ALA A 43 -23.56 24.00 7.23
CA ALA A 43 -24.42 25.18 7.29
C ALA A 43 -23.63 26.45 7.61
N ARG A 44 -22.73 26.37 8.60
CA ARG A 44 -21.86 27.48 9.00
C ARG A 44 -20.84 27.83 7.92
N LYS A 45 -20.18 26.84 7.31
CA LYS A 45 -19.14 27.05 6.29
C LYS A 45 -19.69 27.75 5.04
N TYR A 46 -20.87 27.34 4.58
CA TYR A 46 -21.47 27.86 3.34
C TYR A 46 -22.52 28.97 3.59
N ASN A 47 -22.71 29.39 4.85
CA ASN A 47 -23.69 30.39 5.26
C ASN A 47 -25.12 30.12 4.73
N ILE A 48 -25.58 28.88 4.85
CA ILE A 48 -26.91 28.45 4.40
C ILE A 48 -27.69 27.78 5.52
N SER A 49 -29.02 27.75 5.37
CA SER A 49 -29.89 27.08 6.33
C SER A 49 -29.62 25.58 6.40
N ARG A 50 -29.81 24.97 7.58
CA ARG A 50 -29.72 23.52 7.76
C ARG A 50 -30.66 22.74 6.82
N ASN A 51 -31.85 23.29 6.55
CA ASN A 51 -32.78 22.69 5.59
C ASN A 51 -32.21 22.64 4.18
N THR A 52 -31.44 23.67 3.77
CA THR A 52 -30.74 23.68 2.48
C THR A 52 -29.66 22.60 2.47
N VAL A 53 -28.83 22.51 3.51
CA VAL A 53 -27.80 21.45 3.64
C VAL A 53 -28.43 20.06 3.59
N ALA A 54 -29.51 19.83 4.33
CA ALA A 54 -30.23 18.56 4.35
C ALA A 54 -30.77 18.19 2.97
N LYS A 55 -31.31 19.15 2.21
CA LYS A 55 -31.74 18.94 0.82
C LYS A 55 -30.56 18.60 -0.09
N THR A 56 -29.43 19.29 0.02
CA THR A 56 -28.22 18.99 -0.76
C THR A 56 -27.67 17.61 -0.45
N LEU A 57 -27.59 17.23 0.82
CA LEU A 57 -27.19 15.88 1.23
C LEU A 57 -28.20 14.84 0.75
N LYS A 58 -29.50 15.13 0.72
CA LYS A 58 -30.51 14.22 0.17
C LYS A 58 -30.26 13.92 -1.30
N ILE A 59 -29.88 14.91 -2.12
CA ILE A 59 -29.50 14.69 -3.53
C ILE A 59 -28.36 13.65 -3.61
N LEU A 60 -27.32 13.79 -2.80
CA LEU A 60 -26.18 12.87 -2.79
C LEU A 60 -26.54 11.47 -2.25
N VAL A 61 -27.47 11.37 -1.30
CA VAL A 61 -28.03 10.08 -0.84
C VAL A 61 -28.81 9.40 -1.96
N ASP A 62 -29.66 10.16 -2.65
CA ASP A 62 -30.50 9.67 -3.74
C ASP A 62 -29.63 9.26 -4.96
N GLU A 63 -28.48 9.93 -5.18
CA GLU A 63 -27.43 9.54 -6.14
C GLU A 63 -26.63 8.30 -5.69
N GLY A 64 -26.80 7.84 -4.45
CA GLY A 64 -26.09 6.69 -3.91
C GLY A 64 -24.61 6.97 -3.59
N LEU A 65 -24.20 8.23 -3.47
CA LEU A 65 -22.83 8.62 -3.15
C LEU A 65 -22.52 8.58 -1.65
N ILE A 66 -23.56 8.74 -0.82
CA ILE A 66 -23.47 8.78 0.63
C ILE A 66 -24.63 8.04 1.29
N GLU A 67 -24.45 7.65 2.54
CA GLU A 67 -25.49 7.09 3.39
C GLU A 67 -25.53 7.78 4.75
N ARG A 68 -26.70 7.80 5.38
CA ARG A 68 -26.90 8.35 6.72
C ARG A 68 -27.07 7.21 7.71
N GLN A 69 -26.23 7.17 8.74
CA GLN A 69 -26.32 6.21 9.85
C GLN A 69 -26.69 6.94 11.13
N VAL A 70 -27.79 6.53 11.77
CA VAL A 70 -28.25 7.11 13.04
C VAL A 70 -27.14 6.97 14.09
N GLY A 71 -26.82 8.07 14.78
CA GLY A 71 -25.75 8.11 15.79
C GLY A 71 -24.32 8.20 15.25
N ARG A 72 -24.07 7.96 13.95
CA ARG A 72 -22.73 8.06 13.33
C ARG A 72 -22.60 9.22 12.35
N GLY A 73 -23.70 9.72 11.80
CA GLY A 73 -23.71 10.85 10.87
C GLY A 73 -23.81 10.42 9.41
N THR A 74 -23.19 11.18 8.51
CA THR A 74 -23.25 10.96 7.06
C THR A 74 -21.92 10.40 6.57
N LEU A 75 -21.95 9.31 5.82
CA LEU A 75 -20.78 8.53 5.41
C LEU A 75 -20.74 8.43 3.89
N VAL A 76 -19.54 8.37 3.31
CA VAL A 76 -19.35 8.03 1.90
C VAL A 76 -19.80 6.59 1.66
N LYS A 77 -20.71 6.38 0.70
CA LYS A 77 -21.25 5.07 0.38
C LYS A 77 -20.29 4.34 -0.56
N GLY A 78 -20.19 3.03 -0.41
CA GLY A 78 -19.35 2.18 -1.23
C GLY A 78 -18.71 1.08 -0.40
N LYS A 79 -17.93 0.24 -1.05
CA LYS A 79 -17.23 -0.88 -0.43
C LYS A 79 -15.75 -0.53 -0.38
N SER A 80 -15.15 -0.48 0.81
CA SER A 80 -13.71 -0.20 0.93
C SER A 80 -12.92 -1.24 0.15
N VAL A 81 -11.85 -0.81 -0.50
CA VAL A 81 -11.07 -1.61 -1.45
C VAL A 81 -9.67 -1.83 -0.87
N ILE A 82 -9.17 -3.06 -0.99
CA ILE A 82 -7.76 -3.38 -0.79
C ILE A 82 -7.04 -3.17 -2.12
N THR A 83 -6.05 -2.29 -2.12
CA THR A 83 -5.16 -2.05 -3.24
C THR A 83 -3.91 -2.91 -3.09
N PHE A 84 -3.65 -3.79 -4.05
CA PHE A 84 -2.44 -4.60 -4.09
C PHE A 84 -1.49 -4.08 -5.19
N LEU A 85 -0.28 -3.67 -4.83
CA LEU A 85 0.67 -3.14 -5.82
C LEU A 85 1.34 -4.28 -6.60
N LEU A 86 1.45 -4.09 -7.91
CA LEU A 86 2.16 -4.96 -8.84
C LEU A 86 3.35 -4.22 -9.46
N PRO A 87 4.47 -4.89 -9.73
CA PRO A 87 5.61 -4.25 -10.39
C PRO A 87 5.25 -3.72 -11.77
N CYS A 88 4.69 -4.56 -12.63
CA CYS A 88 4.24 -4.22 -13.99
C CYS A 88 3.01 -5.05 -14.37
N PRO A 89 2.28 -4.70 -15.46
CA PRO A 89 1.01 -5.36 -15.82
C PRO A 89 1.12 -6.87 -16.09
N ASP A 90 2.24 -7.31 -16.66
CA ASP A 90 2.51 -8.70 -17.05
C ASP A 90 3.31 -9.49 -15.99
N PHE A 91 3.65 -8.86 -14.85
CA PHE A 91 4.51 -9.46 -13.83
C PHE A 91 4.02 -10.84 -13.37
N LEU A 92 2.72 -10.97 -13.11
CA LEU A 92 2.11 -12.21 -12.62
C LEU A 92 2.14 -13.35 -13.64
N SER A 93 2.35 -13.06 -14.92
CA SER A 93 2.44 -14.04 -16.00
C SER A 93 3.87 -14.54 -16.20
N SER A 94 4.87 -13.89 -15.59
CA SER A 94 6.27 -14.27 -15.72
C SER A 94 6.60 -15.59 -15.00
N HIS A 95 7.69 -16.23 -15.42
CA HIS A 95 8.25 -17.44 -14.81
C HIS A 95 9.22 -17.15 -13.66
N LEU A 96 9.24 -15.91 -13.15
CA LEU A 96 10.07 -15.53 -12.02
C LEU A 96 9.50 -16.12 -10.72
N ASP A 97 10.35 -16.64 -9.84
CA ASP A 97 9.92 -17.11 -8.51
C ASP A 97 9.20 -16.02 -7.71
N SER A 98 9.61 -14.76 -7.89
CA SER A 98 8.95 -13.60 -7.29
C SER A 98 7.51 -13.42 -7.76
N ALA A 99 7.18 -13.78 -9.01
CA ALA A 99 5.81 -13.77 -9.50
C ALA A 99 4.98 -14.91 -8.88
N CYS A 100 5.55 -16.10 -8.70
CA CYS A 100 4.91 -17.19 -7.96
C CYS A 100 4.53 -16.75 -6.54
N ILE A 101 5.50 -16.23 -5.79
CA ILE A 101 5.30 -15.75 -4.42
C ILE A 101 4.24 -14.64 -4.38
N MET A 102 4.25 -13.71 -5.34
CA MET A 102 3.28 -12.62 -5.39
C MET A 102 1.86 -13.13 -5.68
N ARG A 103 1.69 -14.14 -6.53
CA ARG A 103 0.38 -14.78 -6.76
C ARG A 103 -0.19 -15.40 -5.49
N ASP A 104 0.64 -16.09 -4.69
CA ASP A 104 0.19 -16.68 -3.42
C ASP A 104 -0.23 -15.60 -2.41
N GLN A 105 0.56 -14.52 -2.30
CA GLN A 105 0.24 -13.37 -1.46
C GLN A 105 -1.07 -12.69 -1.89
N MET A 106 -1.24 -12.49 -3.20
CA MET A 106 -2.44 -11.92 -3.78
C MET A 106 -3.67 -12.80 -3.51
N GLN A 107 -3.55 -14.12 -3.70
CA GLN A 107 -4.63 -15.07 -3.42
C GLN A 107 -5.09 -14.99 -1.96
N GLY A 108 -4.15 -14.91 -1.01
CA GLY A 108 -4.47 -14.72 0.41
C GLY A 108 -5.18 -13.39 0.68
N ALA A 109 -4.67 -12.29 0.11
CA ALA A 109 -5.28 -10.97 0.25
C ALA A 109 -6.70 -10.91 -0.33
N MET A 110 -6.93 -11.50 -1.52
CA MET A 110 -8.25 -11.59 -2.15
C MET A 110 -9.24 -12.40 -1.32
N THR A 111 -8.77 -13.51 -0.74
CA THR A 111 -9.59 -14.36 0.15
C THR A 111 -10.04 -13.56 1.38
N ALA A 112 -9.12 -12.89 2.06
CA ALA A 112 -9.42 -12.05 3.21
C ALA A 112 -10.35 -10.86 2.85
N ALA A 113 -10.14 -10.23 1.68
CA ALA A 113 -11.01 -9.17 1.18
C ALA A 113 -12.45 -9.67 1.03
N ARG A 114 -12.63 -10.84 0.41
CA ARG A 114 -13.95 -11.46 0.20
C ARG A 114 -14.63 -11.76 1.54
N GLU A 115 -13.94 -12.39 2.48
CA GLU A 115 -14.49 -12.73 3.81
C GLU A 115 -14.95 -11.50 4.59
N ARG A 116 -14.27 -10.36 4.39
CA ARG A 116 -14.61 -9.08 5.03
C ARG A 116 -15.59 -8.23 4.21
N ASN A 117 -16.11 -8.76 3.10
CA ASN A 117 -16.93 -8.03 2.16
C ASN A 117 -16.27 -6.70 1.71
N LEU A 118 -14.97 -6.75 1.40
CA LEU A 118 -14.17 -5.66 0.83
C LEU A 118 -13.93 -5.87 -0.67
N GLY A 119 -13.73 -4.77 -1.39
CA GLY A 119 -13.29 -4.80 -2.78
C GLY A 119 -11.81 -5.13 -2.86
N PHE A 120 -11.34 -5.50 -4.04
CA PHE A 120 -9.94 -5.77 -4.30
C PHE A 120 -9.56 -5.18 -5.66
N GLU A 121 -8.45 -4.46 -5.72
CA GLU A 121 -7.89 -3.92 -6.95
C GLU A 121 -6.38 -4.18 -7.00
N MET A 122 -5.85 -4.12 -8.21
CA MET A 122 -4.42 -4.20 -8.46
C MET A 122 -3.96 -2.96 -9.20
N ILE A 123 -2.80 -2.44 -8.81
CA ILE A 123 -2.18 -1.30 -9.49
C ILE A 123 -0.77 -1.71 -9.89
N ALA A 124 -0.53 -1.84 -11.20
CA ALA A 124 0.82 -1.93 -11.74
C ALA A 124 1.46 -0.54 -11.68
N VAL A 125 2.60 -0.41 -11.01
CA VAL A 125 3.21 0.92 -10.75
C VAL A 125 4.44 1.21 -11.58
N SER A 126 4.95 0.27 -12.38
CA SER A 126 6.05 0.50 -13.32
C SER A 126 5.66 0.01 -14.71
N PRO A 127 6.00 0.77 -15.77
CA PRO A 127 5.83 0.31 -17.14
C PRO A 127 6.83 -0.78 -17.54
N THR A 128 7.95 -0.91 -16.82
CA THR A 128 9.13 -1.69 -17.25
C THR A 128 9.62 -2.70 -16.22
N ASN A 129 8.87 -2.94 -15.14
CA ASN A 129 9.33 -3.76 -14.01
C ASN A 129 10.64 -3.23 -13.39
N ASP A 130 10.82 -1.90 -13.40
CA ASP A 130 11.96 -1.23 -12.78
C ASP A 130 11.46 -0.43 -11.56
N PRO A 131 11.93 -0.75 -10.33
CA PRO A 131 11.47 -0.07 -9.12
C PRO A 131 11.88 1.39 -9.03
N ASN A 132 12.77 1.86 -9.92
CA ASN A 132 13.17 3.27 -10.05
C ASN A 132 12.37 4.02 -11.12
N GLN A 133 11.59 3.32 -11.94
CA GLN A 133 10.69 3.90 -12.95
C GLN A 133 9.25 3.68 -12.53
N ILE A 134 8.80 4.45 -11.53
CA ILE A 134 7.43 4.39 -11.02
C ILE A 134 6.53 5.39 -11.76
N ASP A 135 5.44 4.91 -12.34
CA ASP A 135 4.33 5.73 -12.83
C ASP A 135 3.39 6.11 -11.67
N PHE A 136 3.71 7.23 -11.02
CA PHE A 136 2.92 7.74 -9.90
C PHE A 136 1.50 8.17 -10.29
N SER A 137 1.19 8.36 -11.58
CA SER A 137 -0.16 8.71 -12.02
C SER A 137 -1.17 7.59 -11.70
N GLN A 138 -0.72 6.34 -11.70
CA GLN A 138 -1.54 5.17 -11.34
C GLN A 138 -1.99 5.18 -9.86
N LEU A 139 -1.29 5.93 -9.01
CA LEU A 139 -1.61 6.06 -7.59
C LEU A 139 -2.47 7.30 -7.30
N GLY A 140 -3.04 7.94 -8.33
CA GLY A 140 -3.79 9.19 -8.22
C GLY A 140 -4.92 9.16 -7.18
N HIS A 141 -5.66 8.06 -7.07
CA HIS A 141 -6.80 7.93 -6.16
C HIS A 141 -6.44 7.53 -4.72
N ILE A 142 -5.18 7.20 -4.45
CA ILE A 142 -4.74 6.82 -3.10
C ILE A 142 -4.88 8.01 -2.14
N ASN A 143 -5.52 7.79 -1.00
CA ASN A 143 -5.81 8.79 0.02
C ASN A 143 -5.69 8.20 1.45
N ALA A 144 -6.00 8.99 2.47
CA ALA A 144 -5.82 8.63 3.88
C ALA A 144 -6.65 7.40 4.34
N GLY A 145 -7.67 7.01 3.57
CA GLY A 145 -8.45 5.79 3.85
C GLY A 145 -8.05 4.58 3.02
N SER A 146 -7.16 4.73 2.04
CA SER A 146 -6.77 3.65 1.14
C SER A 146 -6.00 2.58 1.89
N MET A 147 -6.41 1.32 1.72
CA MET A 147 -5.71 0.15 2.26
C MET A 147 -4.78 -0.41 1.19
N VAL A 148 -3.47 -0.38 1.43
CA VAL A 148 -2.46 -0.76 0.43
C VAL A 148 -1.61 -1.92 0.93
N ILE A 149 -1.46 -2.96 0.11
CA ILE A 149 -0.55 -4.09 0.35
C ILE A 149 0.63 -4.00 -0.63
N LEU A 150 1.85 -4.06 -0.09
CA LEU A 150 3.09 -3.95 -0.87
C LEU A 150 4.27 -4.63 -0.18
N GLY A 151 5.40 -4.75 -0.87
CA GLY A 151 6.69 -5.17 -0.31
C GLY A 151 7.84 -4.20 -0.61
N ASN A 152 9.09 -4.61 -0.31
CA ASN A 152 10.29 -3.78 -0.43
C ASN A 152 10.55 -3.23 -1.84
N TRP A 153 10.13 -3.94 -2.89
CA TRP A 153 10.32 -3.52 -4.27
C TRP A 153 9.67 -2.15 -4.56
N PHE A 154 8.56 -1.84 -3.87
CA PHE A 154 7.79 -0.61 -4.05
C PHE A 154 8.31 0.58 -3.23
N ARG A 155 9.56 0.56 -2.73
CA ARG A 155 10.10 1.58 -1.82
C ARG A 155 9.89 3.03 -2.28
N LYS A 156 9.97 3.28 -3.59
CA LYS A 156 9.76 4.60 -4.19
C LYS A 156 8.35 5.16 -4.00
N THR A 157 7.35 4.32 -3.72
CA THR A 157 5.99 4.77 -3.41
C THR A 157 5.83 5.19 -1.95
N PHE A 158 6.78 4.86 -1.07
CA PHE A 158 6.60 5.04 0.38
C PHE A 158 6.41 6.49 0.81
N PRO A 159 7.17 7.49 0.29
CA PRO A 159 6.94 8.88 0.63
C PRO A 159 5.52 9.34 0.31
N LEU A 160 5.02 9.02 -0.88
CA LEU A 160 3.66 9.36 -1.31
C LEU A 160 2.61 8.69 -0.42
N LEU A 161 2.75 7.40 -0.15
CA LEU A 161 1.80 6.67 0.71
C LEU A 161 1.79 7.22 2.14
N PHE A 162 2.95 7.62 2.64
CA PHE A 162 3.09 8.26 3.96
C PHE A 162 2.46 9.66 3.99
N GLU A 163 2.77 10.53 3.02
CA GLU A 163 2.21 11.87 2.91
C GLU A 163 0.68 11.85 2.78
N ARG A 164 0.17 10.88 2.03
CA ARG A 164 -1.27 10.68 1.86
C ARG A 164 -1.92 9.91 3.01
N GLN A 165 -1.14 9.52 4.02
CA GLN A 165 -1.61 8.82 5.21
C GLN A 165 -2.34 7.50 4.90
N ALA A 166 -1.93 6.80 3.84
CA ALA A 166 -2.53 5.52 3.46
C ALA A 166 -2.29 4.46 4.56
N GLN A 167 -3.23 3.53 4.69
CA GLN A 167 -3.12 2.40 5.60
C GLN A 167 -2.38 1.26 4.91
N VAL A 168 -1.08 1.14 5.20
CA VAL A 168 -0.22 0.18 4.50
C VAL A 168 0.03 -1.06 5.34
N ALA A 169 -0.14 -2.23 4.70
CA ALA A 169 0.35 -3.51 5.17
C ALA A 169 1.54 -3.95 4.30
N MET A 170 2.71 -3.97 4.91
CA MET A 170 3.96 -4.28 4.23
C MET A 170 4.36 -5.73 4.44
N ILE A 171 4.52 -6.47 3.35
CA ILE A 171 5.09 -7.81 3.34
C ILE A 171 6.61 -7.66 3.28
N THR A 172 7.30 -8.14 4.30
CA THR A 172 8.75 -7.94 4.46
C THR A 172 9.42 -9.15 5.07
N LYS A 173 10.74 -9.26 4.88
CA LYS A 173 11.62 -10.21 5.58
C LYS A 173 12.14 -9.63 6.91
N GLY A 174 11.39 -8.71 7.52
CA GLY A 174 11.76 -8.05 8.78
C GLY A 174 12.76 -6.90 8.65
N VAL A 175 13.00 -6.39 7.43
CA VAL A 175 13.94 -5.30 7.15
C VAL A 175 13.35 -4.27 6.19
N PHE A 176 13.90 -3.06 6.19
CA PHE A 176 13.48 -1.98 5.29
C PHE A 176 14.54 -1.68 4.24
N PRO A 177 14.12 -1.19 3.06
CA PRO A 177 15.03 -0.54 2.14
C PRO A 177 15.73 0.65 2.82
N TYR A 178 17.03 0.82 2.55
CA TYR A 178 17.84 1.87 3.17
C TYR A 178 17.28 3.25 2.86
N GLY A 179 17.14 4.09 3.89
CA GLY A 179 16.59 5.44 3.75
C GLY A 179 15.06 5.50 3.66
N TYR A 180 14.33 4.40 3.83
CA TYR A 180 12.85 4.40 3.77
C TYR A 180 12.15 4.02 5.09
N ALA A 181 12.91 3.61 6.11
CA ALA A 181 12.35 3.14 7.38
C ALA A 181 11.47 4.19 8.09
N GLN A 182 11.74 5.49 7.88
CA GLN A 182 10.98 6.59 8.46
C GLN A 182 9.51 6.64 8.00
N TYR A 183 9.24 6.22 6.76
CA TYR A 183 7.88 6.24 6.18
C TYR A 183 7.03 5.08 6.71
N ALA A 184 7.65 3.94 7.00
CA ALA A 184 6.96 2.71 7.34
C ALA A 184 6.91 2.40 8.85
N LYS A 185 7.13 3.42 9.70
CA LYS A 185 7.13 3.25 11.17
C LYS A 185 5.76 2.80 11.72
N THR A 186 4.68 3.33 11.16
CA THR A 186 3.29 3.09 11.61
C THR A 186 2.58 2.00 10.81
N TRP A 187 3.23 1.44 9.80
CA TRP A 187 2.62 0.47 8.89
C TRP A 187 2.54 -0.92 9.52
N HIS A 188 1.50 -1.67 9.16
CA HIS A 188 1.37 -3.07 9.54
C HIS A 188 2.45 -3.89 8.84
N ARG A 189 3.04 -4.86 9.55
CA ARG A 189 4.13 -5.69 9.04
C ARG A 189 3.70 -7.15 9.00
N LEU A 190 3.76 -7.72 7.80
CA LEU A 190 3.60 -9.14 7.54
C LEU A 190 5.00 -9.72 7.34
N ASN A 191 5.60 -10.21 8.43
CA ASN A 191 6.96 -10.74 8.41
C ASN A 191 6.99 -12.17 7.88
N ILE A 192 7.76 -12.41 6.82
CA ILE A 192 8.03 -13.75 6.30
C ILE A 192 9.12 -14.40 7.17
N ASP A 193 8.83 -15.56 7.77
CA ASP A 193 9.84 -16.36 8.48
C ASP A 193 10.84 -16.95 7.48
N CYS A 194 12.01 -16.33 7.41
CA CYS A 194 13.09 -16.78 6.53
C CYS A 194 14.10 -17.71 7.22
N ASN A 195 14.03 -17.87 8.54
CA ASN A 195 15.08 -18.59 9.28
C ASN A 195 15.09 -20.08 8.95
N GLN A 196 13.91 -20.69 8.93
CA GLN A 196 13.74 -22.10 8.60
C GLN A 196 14.16 -22.39 7.16
N GLY A 197 13.73 -21.53 6.22
CA GLY A 197 14.08 -21.67 4.80
C GLY A 197 15.58 -21.59 4.54
N VAL A 198 16.27 -20.64 5.18
CA VAL A 198 17.74 -20.51 5.06
C VAL A 198 18.44 -21.74 5.61
N THR A 199 18.03 -22.23 6.78
CA THR A 199 18.64 -23.41 7.40
C THR A 199 18.47 -24.65 6.52
N ALA A 200 17.26 -24.88 6.00
CA ALA A 200 16.97 -26.01 5.11
C ALA A 200 17.78 -25.96 3.80
N ALA A 201 17.91 -24.77 3.19
CA ALA A 201 18.72 -24.59 1.99
C ALA A 201 20.21 -24.87 2.25
N LEU A 202 20.75 -24.43 3.39
CA LEU A 202 22.13 -24.67 3.77
C LEU A 202 22.40 -26.14 4.10
N ASP A 203 21.47 -26.82 4.77
CA ASP A 203 21.56 -28.27 5.02
C ASP A 203 21.62 -29.05 3.70
N LEU A 204 20.80 -28.69 2.70
CA LEU A 204 20.82 -29.32 1.38
C LEU A 204 22.19 -29.15 0.70
N LEU A 205 22.70 -27.92 0.62
CA LEU A 205 24.01 -27.64 -0.01
C LEU A 205 25.15 -28.38 0.70
N VAL A 206 25.15 -28.40 2.04
CA VAL A 206 26.17 -29.12 2.81
C VAL A 206 26.08 -30.63 2.58
N ARG A 207 24.88 -31.22 2.51
CA ARG A 207 24.68 -32.63 2.18
C ARG A 207 25.19 -32.98 0.78
N GLN A 208 25.08 -32.05 -0.17
CA GLN A 208 25.64 -32.20 -1.53
C GLN A 208 27.16 -31.98 -1.61
N GLY A 209 27.84 -31.75 -0.48
CA GLY A 209 29.29 -31.57 -0.44
C GLY A 209 29.77 -30.13 -0.62
N CYS A 210 28.88 -29.14 -0.74
CA CYS A 210 29.28 -27.74 -0.81
C CYS A 210 29.91 -27.30 0.52
N ARG A 211 31.10 -26.68 0.46
CA ARG A 211 31.85 -26.17 1.63
C ARG A 211 32.21 -24.69 1.57
N LYS A 212 31.98 -24.04 0.42
CA LYS A 212 32.18 -22.61 0.21
C LYS A 212 30.86 -22.04 -0.29
N ILE A 213 30.03 -21.60 0.65
CA ILE A 213 28.67 -21.12 0.37
C ILE A 213 28.65 -19.61 0.62
N ILE A 214 28.23 -18.82 -0.37
CA ILE A 214 28.11 -17.36 -0.27
C ILE A 214 26.62 -17.02 -0.20
N LEU A 215 26.25 -16.13 0.73
CA LEU A 215 24.91 -15.56 0.77
C LEU A 215 24.86 -14.32 -0.12
N ILE A 216 23.91 -14.27 -1.05
CA ILE A 216 23.63 -13.10 -1.88
C ILE A 216 22.23 -12.58 -1.57
N GLY A 217 22.08 -11.27 -1.42
CA GLY A 217 20.76 -10.65 -1.39
C GLY A 217 20.77 -9.18 -1.03
N GLN A 218 19.58 -8.59 -0.94
CA GLN A 218 19.38 -7.16 -0.75
C GLN A 218 19.15 -6.79 0.72
N TYR A 219 19.68 -5.63 1.13
CA TYR A 219 19.52 -5.07 2.48
C TYR A 219 20.06 -5.97 3.61
N ILE A 220 20.94 -6.92 3.28
CA ILE A 220 21.43 -7.98 4.19
C ILE A 220 22.45 -7.45 5.20
N ALA A 221 23.03 -6.26 4.99
CA ALA A 221 24.01 -5.68 5.90
C ALA A 221 23.42 -5.12 7.20
N GLU A 222 22.09 -5.03 7.34
CA GLU A 222 21.49 -4.67 8.63
C GLU A 222 21.85 -5.69 9.72
N ALA A 223 22.30 -5.20 10.88
CA ALA A 223 22.83 -5.99 11.99
C ALA A 223 21.85 -7.05 12.59
N ARG A 224 20.58 -7.04 12.16
CA ARG A 224 19.55 -7.99 12.56
C ARG A 224 18.75 -8.58 11.40
N HIS A 225 19.29 -8.54 10.18
CA HIS A 225 18.61 -9.13 9.03
C HIS A 225 18.39 -10.65 9.27
N PRO A 226 17.14 -11.17 9.26
CA PRO A 226 16.86 -12.56 9.62
C PRO A 226 17.63 -13.58 8.78
N VAL A 227 17.66 -13.40 7.46
CA VAL A 227 18.43 -14.25 6.54
C VAL A 227 19.94 -14.24 6.85
N ALA A 228 20.55 -13.05 6.98
CA ALA A 228 21.96 -12.91 7.31
C ALA A 228 22.30 -13.60 8.63
N SER A 229 21.47 -13.35 9.65
CA SER A 229 21.65 -13.88 11.00
C SER A 229 21.57 -15.40 11.01
N ALA A 230 20.58 -15.98 10.33
CA ALA A 230 20.43 -17.43 10.21
C ALA A 230 21.63 -18.07 9.48
N TYR A 231 22.04 -17.48 8.36
CA TYR A 231 23.21 -17.93 7.60
C TYR A 231 24.49 -17.89 8.43
N GLN A 232 24.80 -16.75 9.08
CA GLN A 232 26.00 -16.61 9.89
C GLN A 232 26.03 -17.62 11.05
N LYS A 233 24.92 -17.79 11.76
CA LYS A 233 24.79 -18.78 12.85
C LYS A 233 25.02 -20.21 12.34
N TYR A 234 24.44 -20.55 11.19
CA TYR A 234 24.62 -21.88 10.60
C TYR A 234 26.08 -22.13 10.22
N MET A 235 26.72 -21.18 9.53
CA MET A 235 28.11 -21.30 9.09
C MET A 235 29.05 -21.44 10.30
N ALA A 236 28.86 -20.62 11.33
CA ALA A 236 29.62 -20.73 12.58
C ALA A 236 29.45 -22.11 13.25
N LYS A 237 28.21 -22.62 13.33
CA LYS A 237 27.91 -23.95 13.89
C LYS A 237 28.61 -25.09 13.13
N LYS A 238 28.83 -24.94 11.83
CA LYS A 238 29.52 -25.93 10.98
C LYS A 238 31.02 -25.70 10.87
N GLY A 239 31.58 -24.66 11.53
CA GLY A 239 32.99 -24.29 11.39
C GLY A 239 33.36 -23.81 9.98
N MET A 240 32.39 -23.27 9.23
CA MET A 240 32.55 -22.84 7.84
C MET A 240 32.67 -21.31 7.74
N PRO A 241 33.44 -20.77 6.78
CA PRO A 241 33.60 -19.34 6.62
C PRO A 241 32.32 -18.68 6.08
N ALA A 242 31.82 -17.65 6.76
CA ALA A 242 30.66 -16.87 6.32
C ALA A 242 31.10 -15.74 5.36
N LYS A 243 30.53 -15.72 4.15
CA LYS A 243 30.72 -14.62 3.18
C LYS A 243 29.37 -14.15 2.66
N ILE A 244 29.18 -12.84 2.63
CA ILE A 244 27.94 -12.20 2.19
C ILE A 244 28.26 -11.22 1.07
N LEU A 245 27.47 -11.28 0.00
CA LEU A 245 27.42 -10.29 -1.06
C LEU A 245 26.09 -9.54 -0.95
N GLU A 246 26.15 -8.26 -0.60
CA GLU A 246 24.98 -7.39 -0.59
C GLU A 246 24.76 -6.76 -1.96
N LEU A 247 23.57 -6.93 -2.50
CA LEU A 247 23.08 -6.20 -3.68
C LEU A 247 22.25 -5.00 -3.20
N HIS A 248 22.42 -3.84 -3.81
CA HIS A 248 21.63 -2.64 -3.48
C HIS A 248 21.40 -1.83 -4.76
N TYR A 249 20.33 -1.02 -4.77
CA TYR A 249 20.10 -0.08 -5.85
C TYR A 249 21.01 1.14 -5.70
N GLU A 250 21.38 1.78 -6.81
CA GLU A 250 22.33 2.91 -6.81
C GLU A 250 21.83 4.10 -5.99
N ASP A 251 20.52 4.27 -5.91
CA ASP A 251 19.82 5.35 -5.23
C ASP A 251 19.48 5.04 -3.76
N ASP A 252 19.83 3.86 -3.25
CA ASP A 252 19.65 3.52 -1.84
C ASP A 252 20.73 4.25 -1.01
N GLU A 253 20.32 5.27 -0.24
CA GLU A 253 21.20 6.05 0.64
C GLU A 253 21.64 5.24 1.88
N SER A 254 22.55 4.27 1.69
CA SER A 254 23.07 3.49 2.81
C SER A 254 24.14 4.31 3.58
N ILE A 255 23.81 4.74 4.79
CA ILE A 255 24.77 5.39 5.72
C ILE A 255 25.53 4.32 6.56
N ILE A 256 25.35 3.03 6.27
CA ILE A 256 25.83 1.94 7.11
C ILE A 256 27.30 1.60 6.80
N THR A 257 28.15 1.65 7.83
CA THR A 257 29.50 1.05 7.80
C THR A 257 29.37 -0.47 7.67
N LEU A 258 29.91 -1.03 6.58
CA LEU A 258 29.79 -2.46 6.28
C LEU A 258 30.70 -3.30 7.20
N PRO A 259 30.19 -4.43 7.73
CA PRO A 259 31.04 -5.44 8.36
C PRO A 259 32.07 -6.02 7.37
N PRO A 260 33.27 -6.43 7.82
CA PRO A 260 34.36 -6.88 6.92
C PRO A 260 34.00 -8.08 6.03
N ASN A 261 33.03 -8.90 6.44
CA ASN A 261 32.57 -10.08 5.72
C ASN A 261 31.45 -9.81 4.71
N ILE A 262 31.07 -8.54 4.51
CA ILE A 262 30.05 -8.11 3.55
C ILE A 262 30.72 -7.32 2.44
N ILE A 263 30.67 -7.85 1.23
CA ILE A 263 31.06 -7.13 0.02
C ILE A 263 29.79 -6.53 -0.57
N ARG A 264 29.81 -5.23 -0.87
CA ARG A 264 28.67 -4.55 -1.48
C ARG A 264 28.89 -4.40 -2.97
N HIS A 265 27.89 -4.76 -3.76
CA HIS A 265 27.89 -4.62 -5.21
C HIS A 265 26.67 -3.83 -5.67
N ARG A 266 26.88 -2.91 -6.61
CA ARG A 266 25.82 -2.14 -7.28
C ARG A 266 25.33 -2.96 -8.47
N PHE A 267 24.02 -3.03 -8.68
CA PHE A 267 23.48 -3.60 -9.91
C PHE A 267 22.66 -2.54 -10.65
N SER A 268 23.01 -2.31 -11.91
CA SER A 268 22.22 -1.61 -12.91
C SER A 268 21.50 -2.66 -13.75
N GLN A 269 20.28 -3.04 -13.35
CA GLN A 269 19.35 -3.93 -14.06
C GLN A 269 19.71 -5.45 -14.11
N PHE A 270 18.66 -6.28 -14.07
CA PHE A 270 18.60 -7.67 -14.54
C PHE A 270 17.51 -7.75 -15.60
#